data_AF-A0A5K0YFK3-F1
#
_entry.id   AF-A0A5K0YFK3-F1
#
_cell.length_a   1.000
_cell.length_b   1.000
_cell.length_c   1.000
_cell.angle_alpha   90.00
_cell.angle_beta   90.00
_cell.angle_gamma   90.00
#
_symmetry.space_group_name_H-M   'P 1'
#
loop_
_entity.id
_entity.type
_entity.pdbx_description
1 polymer ?
#
loop_
_entity_poly.entity_id
_entity_poly.type
_entity_poly.pdbx_seq_one_letter_code
_entity_poly.pdbx_strand_id
1 'polypeptide(L)'
;MFPKEFGRNYCTVVLEAYQSNLFIERFIQNVETAPTITRLCYLKQRPGEKVRDFIQRLRSSCNKMRDPISQSHALRLIVNNLTQPLKSFISNAPIKSFIDLTERAECIEAGIENGAFDAVIPVKVREDTKKN
;
A
#
# COMPACT_ATOMS: atom_id res chain seq x y z
N MET A 1 17.34 -43.05 38.33
CA MET A 1 18.04 -42.86 37.04
C MET A 1 16.96 -42.60 35.99
N PHE A 2 16.72 -41.33 35.65
CA PHE A 2 15.73 -40.99 34.62
C PHE A 2 16.33 -41.25 33.23
N PRO A 3 15.60 -41.88 32.29
CA PRO A 3 16.15 -42.20 30.98
C PRO A 3 16.40 -40.91 30.17
N LYS A 4 17.63 -40.80 29.63
CA LYS A 4 18.16 -39.63 28.90
C LYS A 4 17.48 -39.37 27.54
N GLU A 5 16.49 -40.15 27.14
CA GLU A 5 15.84 -40.05 25.83
C GLU A 5 14.60 -39.15 25.80
N PHE A 6 14.08 -38.72 26.95
CA PHE A 6 12.91 -37.84 27.03
C PHE A 6 13.20 -36.36 26.65
N GLY A 7 14.46 -35.93 26.70
CA GLY A 7 14.84 -34.51 26.57
C GLY A 7 14.80 -33.95 25.15
N ARG A 8 15.04 -34.76 24.10
CA ARG A 8 15.00 -34.28 22.70
C ARG A 8 13.58 -34.07 22.19
N ASN A 9 12.66 -34.99 22.50
CA ASN A 9 11.25 -34.85 22.07
C ASN A 9 10.53 -33.72 22.80
N TYR A 10 10.81 -33.51 24.10
CA TYR A 10 10.17 -32.42 24.84
C TYR A 10 10.59 -31.04 24.33
N CYS A 11 11.88 -30.85 24.03
CA CYS A 11 12.37 -29.57 23.51
C CYS A 11 11.77 -29.24 22.14
N THR A 12 11.68 -30.23 21.23
CA THR A 12 11.04 -30.05 19.93
C THR A 12 9.55 -29.73 20.07
N VAL A 13 8.81 -30.48 20.88
CA VAL A 13 7.37 -30.25 21.12
C VAL A 13 7.13 -28.87 21.74
N VAL A 14 7.98 -28.42 22.66
CA VAL A 14 7.89 -27.07 23.27
C VAL A 14 8.21 -25.98 22.25
N LEU A 15 9.21 -26.19 21.37
CA LEU A 15 9.54 -25.25 20.30
C LEU A 15 8.42 -25.17 19.25
N GLU A 16 7.83 -26.29 18.85
CA GLU A 16 6.69 -26.36 17.93
C GLU A 16 5.44 -25.71 18.53
N ALA A 17 5.15 -25.96 19.81
CA ALA A 17 4.06 -25.31 20.52
C ALA A 17 4.28 -23.79 20.65
N TYR A 18 5.50 -23.36 20.94
CA TYR A 18 5.86 -21.93 21.00
C TYR A 18 5.74 -21.24 19.64
N GLN A 19 6.21 -21.88 18.57
CA GLN A 19 6.05 -21.38 17.20
C GLN A 19 4.56 -21.30 16.80
N SER A 20 3.76 -22.28 17.20
CA SER A 20 2.31 -22.29 16.97
C SER A 20 1.61 -21.17 17.74
N ASN A 21 1.97 -20.95 19.01
CA ASN A 21 1.43 -19.87 19.82
C ASN A 21 1.80 -18.49 19.25
N LEU A 22 3.05 -18.29 18.83
CA LEU A 22 3.47 -17.06 18.16
C LEU A 22 2.74 -16.83 16.84
N PHE A 23 2.48 -17.89 16.07
CA PHE A 23 1.69 -17.79 14.85
C PHE A 23 0.25 -17.38 15.16
N ILE A 24 -0.39 -18.02 16.14
CA ILE A 24 -1.76 -17.72 16.56
C ILE A 24 -1.87 -16.29 17.07
N GLU A 25 -0.94 -15.84 17.92
CA GLU A 25 -0.90 -14.47 18.42
C GLU A 25 -0.77 -13.45 17.28
N ARG A 26 0.18 -13.68 16.34
CA ARG A 26 0.34 -12.81 15.17
C ARG A 26 -0.87 -12.83 14.25
N PHE A 27 -1.51 -14.00 14.08
CA PHE A 27 -2.72 -14.13 13.28
C PHE A 27 -3.88 -13.33 13.89
N ILE A 28 -4.13 -13.49 15.20
CA ILE A 28 -5.16 -12.74 15.92
C ILE A 28 -4.89 -11.24 15.83
N GLN A 29 -3.67 -10.81 16.12
CA GLN A 29 -3.29 -9.40 16.00
C GLN A 29 -3.49 -8.86 14.58
N ASN A 30 -3.14 -9.63 13.54
CA ASN A 30 -3.36 -9.24 12.15
C ASN A 30 -4.86 -9.10 11.82
N VAL A 31 -5.71 -9.95 12.38
CA VAL A 31 -7.17 -9.88 12.21
C VAL A 31 -7.75 -8.66 12.95
N GLU A 32 -7.32 -8.41 14.19
CA GLU A 32 -7.80 -7.30 15.02
C GLU A 32 -7.33 -5.93 14.49
N THR A 33 -6.14 -5.87 13.90
CA THR A 33 -5.55 -4.62 13.37
C THR A 33 -5.72 -4.44 11.88
N ALA A 34 -6.49 -5.32 11.23
CA ALA A 34 -6.77 -5.24 9.81
C ALA A 34 -7.37 -3.87 9.42
N PRO A 35 -6.86 -3.20 8.37
CA PRO A 35 -7.39 -1.91 7.95
C PRO A 35 -8.83 -2.04 7.44
N THR A 36 -9.65 -1.03 7.75
CA THR A 36 -11.01 -0.89 7.23
C THR A 36 -11.03 -0.04 5.95
N ILE A 37 -12.09 -0.15 5.13
CA ILE A 37 -12.29 0.70 3.94
C ILE A 37 -12.19 2.18 4.32
N THR A 38 -12.84 2.58 5.41
CA THR A 38 -12.80 3.94 5.92
C THR A 38 -11.37 4.40 6.15
N ARG A 39 -10.51 3.57 6.77
CA ARG A 39 -9.10 3.90 6.97
C ARG A 39 -8.35 4.07 5.66
N LEU A 40 -8.61 3.22 4.66
CA LEU A 40 -7.98 3.32 3.34
C LEU A 40 -8.38 4.59 2.59
N CYS A 41 -9.62 5.07 2.74
CA CYS A 41 -10.08 6.35 2.16
C CYS A 41 -9.31 7.57 2.66
N TYR A 42 -8.67 7.49 3.83
CA TYR A 42 -7.84 8.58 4.38
C TYR A 42 -6.34 8.43 4.07
N LEU A 43 -5.91 7.31 3.48
CA LEU A 43 -4.52 7.10 3.08
C LEU A 43 -4.24 7.81 1.75
N LYS A 44 -3.99 9.12 1.83
CA LYS A 44 -3.60 9.94 0.69
C LYS A 44 -2.11 9.76 0.34
N GLN A 45 -1.76 10.07 -0.91
CA GLN A 45 -0.37 10.29 -1.30
C GLN A 45 0.16 11.52 -0.56
N ARG A 46 1.34 11.39 0.04
CA ARG A 46 1.98 12.48 0.80
C ARG A 46 2.67 13.45 -0.16
N PRO A 47 2.81 14.74 0.18
CA PRO A 47 3.65 15.66 -0.58
C PRO A 47 5.08 15.11 -0.71
N GLY A 48 5.63 15.08 -1.93
CA GLY A 48 6.97 14.55 -2.21
C GLY A 48 7.12 13.02 -2.18
N GLU A 49 6.08 12.26 -1.84
CA GLU A 49 6.10 10.80 -1.95
C GLU A 49 6.00 10.37 -3.41
N LYS A 50 6.96 9.56 -3.87
CA LYS A 50 6.96 8.99 -5.22
C LYS A 50 5.70 8.15 -5.43
N VAL A 51 5.10 8.29 -6.60
CA VAL A 51 3.83 7.63 -6.88
C VAL A 51 3.89 6.11 -6.75
N ARG A 52 5.00 5.49 -7.16
CA ARG A 52 5.21 4.04 -7.00
C ARG A 52 5.08 3.60 -5.54
N ASP A 53 5.72 4.32 -4.64
CA ASP A 53 5.74 4.01 -3.20
C ASP A 53 4.35 4.15 -2.60
N PHE A 54 3.63 5.22 -2.98
CA PHE A 54 2.24 5.41 -2.59
C PHE A 54 1.34 4.25 -3.06
N ILE A 55 1.40 3.89 -4.34
CA ILE A 55 0.60 2.81 -4.94
C ILE A 55 0.89 1.49 -4.20
N GLN A 56 2.16 1.17 -3.99
CA GLN A 56 2.58 -0.04 -3.27
C GLN A 56 2.08 -0.05 -1.83
N ARG A 57 2.21 1.07 -1.11
CA ARG A 57 1.75 1.22 0.28
C ARG A 57 0.24 1.04 0.41
N LEU A 58 -0.55 1.66 -0.48
CA LEU A 58 -2.00 1.52 -0.45
C LEU A 58 -2.43 0.10 -0.83
N ARG A 59 -1.85 -0.48 -1.89
CA ARG A 59 -2.10 -1.86 -2.30
C ARG A 59 -1.79 -2.87 -1.20
N SER A 60 -0.65 -2.71 -0.51
CA SER A 60 -0.29 -3.54 0.64
C SER A 60 -1.33 -3.44 1.75
N SER A 61 -1.90 -2.26 1.97
CA SER A 61 -2.97 -2.06 2.96
C SER A 61 -4.27 -2.74 2.53
N CYS A 62 -4.64 -2.68 1.24
CA CYS A 62 -5.78 -3.43 0.71
C CYS A 62 -5.63 -4.95 0.93
N ASN A 63 -4.43 -5.51 0.72
CA ASN A 63 -4.16 -6.94 0.88
C ASN A 63 -4.23 -7.42 2.33
N LYS A 64 -4.17 -6.51 3.31
CA LYS A 64 -4.27 -6.81 4.74
C LYS A 64 -5.70 -6.70 5.27
N MET A 65 -6.65 -6.29 4.45
CA MET A 65 -8.05 -6.20 4.86
C MET A 65 -8.59 -7.58 5.24
N ARG A 66 -9.39 -7.61 6.30
CA ARG A 66 -10.09 -8.82 6.73
C ARG A 66 -11.01 -9.35 5.62
N ASP A 67 -11.78 -8.45 5.03
CA ASP A 67 -12.65 -8.74 3.88
C ASP A 67 -11.97 -8.22 2.60
N PRO A 68 -11.53 -9.11 1.70
CA PRO A 68 -10.85 -8.70 0.48
C PRO A 68 -11.73 -7.81 -0.39
N ILE A 69 -11.16 -6.74 -0.92
CA ILE A 69 -11.82 -5.88 -1.90
C ILE A 69 -11.45 -6.29 -3.33
N SER A 70 -12.35 -6.04 -4.28
CA SER A 70 -12.06 -6.32 -5.69
C SER A 70 -10.92 -5.43 -6.21
N GLN A 71 -10.20 -5.92 -7.24
CA GLN A 71 -9.15 -5.15 -7.89
C GLN A 71 -9.67 -3.81 -8.42
N SER A 72 -10.85 -3.78 -9.04
CA SER A 72 -11.45 -2.54 -9.54
C SER A 72 -11.71 -1.53 -8.42
N HIS A 73 -12.14 -1.99 -7.25
CA HIS A 73 -12.35 -1.13 -6.09
C HIS A 73 -11.02 -0.61 -5.52
N ALA A 74 -10.02 -1.48 -5.41
CA ALA A 74 -8.68 -1.09 -4.97
C ALA A 74 -8.04 -0.06 -5.92
N LEU A 75 -8.14 -0.26 -7.24
CA LEU A 75 -7.64 0.70 -8.24
C LEU A 75 -8.33 2.05 -8.10
N ARG A 76 -9.66 2.07 -7.94
CA ARG A 76 -10.42 3.31 -7.72
C ARG A 76 -9.99 4.02 -6.43
N LEU A 77 -9.77 3.28 -5.35
CA LEU A 77 -9.26 3.83 -4.09
C LEU A 77 -7.88 4.47 -4.26
N ILE A 78 -6.97 3.83 -5.01
CA ILE A 78 -5.65 4.40 -5.28
C ILE A 78 -5.78 5.70 -6.05
N VAL A 79 -6.47 5.70 -7.19
CA VAL A 79 -6.61 6.88 -8.06
C VAL A 79 -7.26 8.04 -7.31
N ASN A 80 -8.27 7.76 -6.48
CA ASN A 80 -8.96 8.78 -5.70
C ASN A 80 -8.08 9.47 -4.66
N ASN A 81 -7.01 8.81 -4.21
CA ASN A 81 -6.13 9.26 -3.13
C ASN A 81 -4.78 9.81 -3.62
N LEU A 82 -4.56 9.86 -4.95
CA LEU A 82 -3.42 10.54 -5.55
C LEU A 82 -3.48 12.06 -5.34
N THR A 83 -2.31 12.70 -5.30
CA THR A 83 -2.19 14.17 -5.29
C THR A 83 -2.47 14.76 -6.67
N GLN A 84 -2.83 16.04 -6.69
CA GLN A 84 -2.86 16.82 -7.93
C GLN A 84 -1.43 17.24 -8.31
N PRO A 85 -1.12 17.41 -9.61
CA PRO A 85 -2.03 17.28 -10.76
C PRO A 85 -2.19 15.85 -11.27
N LEU A 86 -1.36 14.91 -10.79
CA LEU A 86 -1.31 13.51 -11.23
C LEU A 86 -2.69 12.82 -11.25
N LYS A 87 -3.49 13.01 -10.20
CA LYS A 87 -4.86 12.48 -10.11
C LYS A 87 -5.70 12.86 -11.32
N SER A 88 -5.63 14.11 -11.80
CA SER A 88 -6.46 14.58 -12.92
C SER A 88 -6.12 13.87 -14.24
N PHE A 89 -4.83 13.62 -14.50
CA PHE A 89 -4.37 12.91 -15.69
C PHE A 89 -4.75 11.42 -15.70
N ILE A 90 -4.88 10.81 -14.51
CA ILE A 90 -5.14 9.38 -14.35
C ILE A 90 -6.64 9.07 -14.22
N SER A 91 -7.44 9.99 -13.65
CA SER A 91 -8.85 9.73 -13.29
C SER A 91 -9.73 9.32 -14.48
N ASN A 92 -9.38 9.73 -15.70
CA ASN A 92 -10.14 9.42 -16.92
C ASN A 92 -9.53 8.27 -17.74
N ALA A 93 -8.43 7.69 -17.30
CA ALA A 93 -7.77 6.61 -18.01
C ALA A 93 -8.47 5.27 -17.75
N PRO A 94 -8.69 4.44 -18.78
CA PRO A 94 -9.11 3.05 -18.55
C PRO A 94 -7.93 2.27 -17.98
N ILE A 95 -7.97 1.98 -16.67
CA ILE A 95 -6.90 1.26 -15.96
C ILE A 95 -7.37 -0.15 -15.63
N LYS A 96 -6.67 -1.14 -16.17
CA LYS A 96 -7.09 -2.55 -16.09
C LYS A 96 -6.41 -3.30 -14.95
N SER A 97 -5.23 -2.87 -14.53
CA SER A 97 -4.41 -3.58 -13.54
C SER A 97 -3.55 -2.62 -12.71
N PHE A 98 -2.96 -3.14 -11.63
CA PHE A 98 -2.00 -2.38 -10.84
C PHE A 98 -0.72 -2.04 -11.60
N ILE A 99 -0.28 -2.93 -12.52
CA ILE A 99 0.92 -2.71 -13.33
C ILE A 99 0.70 -1.52 -14.26
N ASP A 100 -0.41 -1.55 -15.00
CA ASP A 100 -0.87 -0.48 -15.90
C ASP A 100 -1.01 0.86 -15.16
N LEU A 101 -1.59 0.84 -13.94
CA LEU A 101 -1.66 2.03 -13.09
C LEU A 101 -0.26 2.56 -12.74
N THR A 102 0.64 1.70 -12.26
CA THR A 102 1.97 2.12 -11.80
C THR A 102 2.80 2.69 -12.95
N GLU A 103 2.93 1.96 -14.06
CA GLU A 103 3.71 2.39 -15.22
C GLU A 103 3.24 3.73 -15.76
N ARG A 104 1.92 3.88 -15.92
CA ARG A 104 1.33 5.12 -16.42
C ARG A 104 1.53 6.28 -15.44
N ALA A 105 1.35 6.03 -14.15
CA ALA A 105 1.48 7.08 -13.15
C ALA A 105 2.91 7.59 -13.02
N GLU A 106 3.90 6.70 -13.10
CA GLU A 106 5.32 7.08 -13.12
C GLU A 106 5.69 7.85 -14.39
N CYS A 107 5.18 7.43 -15.55
CA CYS A 107 5.42 8.15 -16.80
C CYS A 107 4.87 9.59 -16.72
N ILE A 108 3.69 9.78 -16.13
CA ILE A 108 3.10 11.10 -15.93
C ILE A 108 3.87 11.90 -14.88
N GLU A 109 4.23 11.30 -13.75
CA GLU A 109 5.05 11.94 -12.71
C GLU A 109 6.36 12.46 -13.29
N ALA A 110 7.09 11.65 -14.04
CA ALA A 110 8.32 12.07 -14.73
C ALA A 110 8.07 13.19 -15.75
N GLY A 111 6.97 13.12 -16.52
CA GLY A 111 6.60 14.19 -17.44
C GLY A 111 6.25 15.51 -16.73
N ILE A 112 5.62 15.45 -15.54
CA ILE A 112 5.35 16.64 -14.71
C ILE A 112 6.67 17.23 -14.20
N GLU A 113 7.56 16.39 -13.67
CA GLU A 113 8.89 16.82 -13.18
C GLU A 113 9.71 17.47 -14.30
N ASN A 114 9.60 16.98 -15.53
CA ASN A 114 10.27 17.53 -16.71
C ASN A 114 9.53 18.72 -17.37
N GLY A 115 8.39 19.16 -16.83
CA GLY A 115 7.62 20.30 -17.36
C GLY A 115 6.82 20.02 -18.63
N ALA A 116 6.64 18.75 -19.04
CA ALA A 116 5.91 18.38 -20.25
C ALA A 116 4.42 18.78 -20.23
N PHE A 117 3.86 18.99 -19.04
CA PHE A 117 2.45 19.34 -18.83
C PHE A 117 2.24 20.80 -18.42
N ASP A 118 3.25 21.64 -18.62
CA ASP A 118 3.30 23.01 -18.12
C ASP A 118 2.20 23.94 -18.67
N ALA A 119 1.68 23.65 -19.86
CA ALA A 119 0.56 24.38 -20.46
C ALA A 119 -0.81 23.95 -19.91
N VAL A 120 -0.89 22.78 -19.26
CA VAL A 120 -2.14 22.17 -18.78
C VAL A 120 -2.31 22.33 -17.27
N ILE A 121 -1.20 22.44 -16.52
CA ILE A 121 -1.21 22.63 -15.07
C ILE A 121 -1.36 24.13 -14.75
N PRO A 122 -2.42 24.55 -14.03
CA PRO A 122 -2.55 25.93 -13.59
C PRO A 122 -1.37 26.36 -12.71
N VAL A 123 -0.81 27.55 -12.97
CA VAL A 123 0.38 28.12 -12.29
C VAL A 123 0.28 28.10 -10.76
N LYS A 124 -0.95 28.16 -10.19
CA LYS A 124 -1.19 28.10 -8.74
C LYS A 124 -0.70 26.83 -8.04
N VAL A 125 -0.48 25.72 -8.76
CA VAL A 125 0.03 24.47 -8.15
C VAL A 125 1.56 24.51 -7.96
N ARG A 126 2.27 25.40 -8.67
CA ARG A 126 3.74 25.46 -8.65
C ARG A 126 4.33 26.18 -7.44
N GLU A 127 3.58 27.06 -6.79
CA GLU A 127 4.11 27.88 -5.69
C GLU A 127 4.32 27.09 -4.39
N ASP A 128 3.59 25.99 -4.17
CA ASP A 128 3.66 25.24 -2.91
C ASP A 128 4.90 24.33 -2.78
N THR A 129 5.67 24.13 -3.84
CA THR A 129 6.91 23.32 -3.84
C THR A 129 8.19 24.16 -3.84
N LYS A 130 8.10 25.49 -3.83
CA LYS A 130 9.24 26.41 -3.76
C LYS A 130 9.25 27.24 -2.48
N LYS A 131 9.12 26.62 -1.29
CA LYS A 131 9.50 27.31 -0.04
C LYS A 131 10.17 26.36 0.97
N ASN A 132 11.42 26.72 1.24
CA ASN A 132 12.39 26.30 2.26
C ASN A 132 13.02 24.91 2.15
#